data_AF-A0A9C9G5R0-F1
#
_entry.id   AF-A0A9C9G5R0-F1
#
_cell.length_a   1.000
_cell.length_b   1.000
_cell.length_c   1.000
_cell.angle_alpha   90.00
_cell.angle_beta   90.00
_cell.angle_gamma   90.00
#
_symmetry.space_group_name_H-M   'P 1'
#
loop_
_entity.id
_entity.type
_entity.pdbx_description
1 polymer ?
#
loop_
_entity_poly.entity_id
_entity_poly.type
_entity_poly.pdbx_seq_one_letter_code
_entity_poly.pdbx_strand_id
1 'polypeptide(L)'
;MCGICGEYRFDHQQPSLQRIERMLEKLQRRGPDNSGSYLDGTLAFGHRRLSIIDLSERANQPMVDQDLNLTLVFNGTIYNYPELRRELADKGYHFFSEGDSEVILKAYAEWGESCVKHLHGMFAFAIWDKARQQLFLARDRMGIKPLYYSLDNNHLRFASSAQALLAAGEVDTDIDTVALQMLFTLHAVVPAPRTILKGIRKLEPATTMTLDARGGVTRRVYWQLDATRPVQSMNEREWIEVTHDCLKRAVERRKTIADVPVGVLLSGGIDSSLLVGLLAEAGVEGLHTFSVGFEDTQEERGNEFEYSDQVAQHFATRHEKILIPNSEVLKRLPEVVDNMAEPMFGQDAVAFYLLSEQVSKYVKVVQSGQGADEVFAGYFWYPRMHEAQGDVVERFRQNYFDRDHDEYLQMVSPEFAGEDYTSDWVRERLTQPDADTYLDQV
;
A
#
# COMPACT_ATOMS: atom_id res chain seq x y z
N MET A 1 -0.07 11.13 1.91
CA MET A 1 0.55 10.31 0.83
C MET A 1 0.10 10.89 -0.49
N CYS A 2 0.84 10.84 -1.60
CA CYS A 2 0.27 11.35 -2.87
C CYS A 2 -0.99 10.57 -3.33
N GLY A 3 -1.75 11.17 -4.22
CA GLY A 3 -2.84 10.53 -4.96
C GLY A 3 -2.58 10.65 -6.46
N ILE A 4 -2.71 9.54 -7.18
CA ILE A 4 -2.59 9.51 -8.65
C ILE A 4 -3.90 9.09 -9.27
N CYS A 5 -4.19 9.61 -10.46
CA CYS A 5 -5.26 9.12 -11.33
C CYS A 5 -4.92 9.31 -12.80
N GLY A 6 -5.64 8.62 -13.68
CA GLY A 6 -5.54 8.85 -15.11
C GLY A 6 -6.60 8.10 -15.91
N GLU A 7 -6.75 8.51 -17.17
CA GLU A 7 -7.59 7.90 -18.17
C GLU A 7 -6.79 7.76 -19.46
N TYR A 8 -6.70 6.55 -19.99
CA TYR A 8 -6.11 6.24 -21.29
C TYR A 8 -7.18 5.66 -22.21
N ARG A 9 -7.35 6.26 -23.39
CA ARG A 9 -8.41 5.93 -24.34
C ARG A 9 -7.86 5.33 -25.62
N PHE A 10 -8.12 4.06 -25.84
CA PHE A 10 -7.73 3.34 -27.05
C PHE A 10 -8.85 3.29 -28.10
N ASP A 11 -9.99 3.94 -27.84
CA ASP A 11 -10.98 4.32 -28.85
C ASP A 11 -10.61 5.60 -29.63
N HIS A 12 -9.40 6.11 -29.40
CA HIS A 12 -8.83 7.32 -29.98
C HIS A 12 -9.59 8.62 -29.67
N GLN A 13 -10.50 8.61 -28.69
CA GLN A 13 -11.12 9.83 -28.18
C GLN A 13 -10.20 10.52 -27.16
N GLN A 14 -10.39 11.82 -26.99
CA GLN A 14 -9.69 12.57 -25.96
C GLN A 14 -10.36 12.35 -24.59
N PRO A 15 -9.59 12.08 -23.51
CA PRO A 15 -10.12 12.05 -22.15
C PRO A 15 -10.72 13.38 -21.72
N SER A 16 -11.72 13.35 -20.83
CA SER A 16 -12.31 14.57 -20.28
C SER A 16 -11.47 15.10 -19.12
N LEU A 17 -10.96 16.32 -19.22
CA LEU A 17 -10.27 16.99 -18.11
C LEU A 17 -11.19 17.20 -16.90
N GLN A 18 -12.48 17.49 -17.12
CA GLN A 18 -13.45 17.60 -16.03
C GLN A 18 -13.60 16.28 -15.27
N ARG A 19 -13.47 15.15 -15.97
CA ARG A 19 -13.46 13.84 -15.31
C ARG A 19 -12.24 13.70 -14.40
N ILE A 20 -11.05 14.04 -14.89
CA ILE A 20 -9.81 14.02 -14.09
C ILE A 20 -9.93 14.95 -12.87
N GLU A 21 -10.51 16.14 -13.03
CA GLU A 21 -10.75 17.08 -11.92
C GLU A 21 -11.61 16.46 -10.82
N ARG A 22 -12.74 15.80 -11.16
CA ARG A 22 -13.57 15.07 -10.17
C ARG A 22 -12.81 13.96 -9.46
N MET A 23 -11.93 13.25 -10.16
CA MET A 23 -11.06 12.25 -9.53
C MET A 23 -10.09 12.91 -8.55
N LEU A 24 -9.48 14.03 -8.94
CA LEU A 24 -8.53 14.79 -8.12
C LEU A 24 -9.16 15.35 -6.84
N GLU A 25 -10.44 15.73 -6.86
CA GLU A 25 -11.18 16.14 -5.66
C GLU A 25 -11.23 15.02 -4.62
N LYS A 26 -11.53 13.78 -5.03
CA LYS A 26 -11.53 12.62 -4.13
C LYS A 26 -10.16 12.26 -3.58
N LEU A 27 -9.09 12.71 -4.24
CA LEU A 27 -7.71 12.45 -3.84
C LEU A 27 -7.08 13.57 -3.00
N GLN A 28 -7.78 14.70 -2.77
CA GLN A 28 -7.21 15.90 -2.14
C GLN A 28 -6.60 15.62 -0.75
N ARG A 29 -7.29 14.86 0.11
CA ARG A 29 -6.80 14.54 1.46
C ARG A 29 -5.50 13.77 1.48
N ARG A 30 -5.22 13.00 0.41
CA ARG A 30 -3.96 12.29 0.27
C ARG A 30 -2.84 13.30 0.06
N GLY A 31 -2.97 14.16 -0.95
CA GLY A 31 -1.96 15.14 -1.36
C GLY A 31 -2.47 16.59 -1.33
N PRO A 32 -2.43 17.25 -0.16
CA PRO A 32 -2.95 18.60 0.00
C PRO A 32 -2.00 19.72 -0.49
N ASP A 33 -0.72 19.43 -0.74
CA ASP A 33 0.30 20.46 -0.97
C ASP A 33 0.30 20.99 -2.42
N ASN A 34 -0.04 20.15 -3.41
CA ASN A 34 -0.12 20.58 -4.81
C ASN A 34 -1.11 19.70 -5.61
N SER A 35 -1.62 20.23 -6.73
CA SER A 35 -2.47 19.52 -7.68
C SER A 35 -1.99 19.80 -9.09
N GLY A 36 -1.93 18.77 -9.93
CA GLY A 36 -1.54 18.88 -11.33
C GLY A 36 -2.37 17.97 -12.23
N SER A 37 -2.52 18.37 -13.49
CA SER A 37 -3.13 17.58 -14.55
C SER A 37 -2.31 17.67 -15.82
N TYR A 38 -2.31 16.61 -16.61
CA TYR A 38 -1.62 16.53 -17.89
C TYR A 38 -2.54 15.87 -18.92
N LEU A 39 -2.50 16.35 -20.17
CA LEU A 39 -3.29 15.84 -21.28
C LEU A 39 -2.39 15.75 -22.52
N ASP A 40 -2.33 14.58 -23.14
CA ASP A 40 -1.61 14.33 -24.39
C ASP A 40 -2.41 13.37 -25.26
N GLY A 41 -3.14 13.92 -26.24
CA GLY A 41 -3.97 13.13 -27.15
C GLY A 41 -5.01 12.28 -26.42
N THR A 42 -4.76 10.98 -26.37
CA THR A 42 -5.63 9.94 -25.80
C THR A 42 -5.37 9.65 -24.31
N LEU A 43 -4.41 10.32 -23.69
CA LEU A 43 -4.06 10.14 -22.29
C LEU A 43 -4.30 11.41 -21.48
N ALA A 44 -4.89 11.27 -20.30
CA ALA A 44 -4.85 12.27 -19.26
C ALA A 44 -4.38 11.69 -17.93
N PHE A 45 -3.60 12.48 -17.19
CA PHE A 45 -3.16 12.19 -15.84
C PHE A 45 -3.59 13.29 -14.87
N GLY A 46 -3.78 12.89 -13.62
CA GLY A 46 -3.94 13.78 -12.48
C GLY A 46 -3.06 13.35 -11.31
N HIS A 47 -2.55 14.33 -10.57
CA HIS A 47 -1.79 14.11 -9.34
C HIS A 47 -2.21 15.06 -8.23
N ARG A 48 -2.26 14.54 -7.00
CA ARG A 48 -2.34 15.26 -5.73
C ARG A 48 -1.07 14.97 -4.94
N ARG A 49 -0.33 16.02 -4.58
CA ARG A 49 0.99 15.89 -3.97
C ARG A 49 0.94 16.10 -2.45
N LEU A 50 1.59 15.20 -1.72
CA LEU A 50 2.11 15.49 -0.39
C LEU A 50 3.63 15.58 -0.52
N SER A 51 4.20 16.76 -0.33
CA SER A 51 5.62 17.04 -0.55
C SER A 51 6.44 16.51 0.63
N ILE A 52 7.16 15.42 0.41
CA ILE A 52 8.01 14.72 1.40
C ILE A 52 9.49 14.74 1.01
N ILE A 53 9.78 14.56 -0.29
CA ILE A 53 11.13 14.54 -0.87
C ILE A 53 11.15 15.55 -2.02
N ASP A 54 12.20 16.37 -2.07
CA ASP A 54 12.37 17.55 -2.92
C ASP A 54 11.16 18.48 -2.82
N LEU A 55 11.14 19.38 -1.83
CA LEU A 55 9.99 20.27 -1.60
C LEU A 55 9.78 21.33 -2.69
N SER A 56 10.64 21.39 -3.70
CA SER A 56 10.53 22.36 -4.78
C SER A 56 9.41 22.01 -5.77
N GLU A 57 9.04 23.00 -6.59
CA GLU A 57 8.06 22.82 -7.67
C GLU A 57 8.58 21.90 -8.79
N ARG A 58 9.90 21.68 -8.88
CA ARG A 58 10.52 20.80 -9.89
C ARG A 58 10.13 19.34 -9.70
N ALA A 59 9.72 18.97 -8.48
CA ALA A 59 9.21 17.65 -8.14
C ALA A 59 7.66 17.58 -8.18
N ASN A 60 6.97 18.62 -8.64
CA ASN A 60 5.53 18.54 -8.89
C ASN A 60 5.23 17.54 -10.00
N GLN A 61 4.04 16.96 -9.93
CA GLN A 61 3.59 15.94 -10.86
C GLN A 61 2.21 16.31 -11.45
N PRO A 62 1.82 15.83 -12.65
CA PRO A 62 2.55 14.91 -13.52
C PRO A 62 3.93 15.42 -13.96
N MET A 63 4.97 14.60 -13.75
CA MET A 63 6.36 14.99 -14.02
C MET A 63 6.69 14.66 -15.46
N VAL A 64 7.01 15.67 -16.25
CA VAL A 64 7.27 15.56 -17.69
C VAL A 64 8.77 15.67 -17.94
N ASP A 65 9.32 14.66 -18.61
CA ASP A 65 10.65 14.71 -19.19
C ASP A 65 10.53 14.85 -20.71
N GLN A 66 10.84 16.05 -21.21
CA GLN A 66 10.68 16.39 -22.61
C GLN A 66 11.72 15.70 -23.50
N ASP A 67 12.94 15.51 -23.00
CA ASP A 67 14.03 14.90 -23.76
C ASP A 67 13.76 13.39 -23.96
N LEU A 68 13.18 12.75 -22.95
CA LEU A 68 12.81 11.33 -22.99
C LEU A 68 11.43 11.06 -23.59
N ASN A 69 10.60 12.09 -23.80
CA ASN A 69 9.19 11.96 -24.19
C ASN A 69 8.38 11.08 -23.20
N LEU A 70 8.68 11.21 -21.91
CA LEU A 70 8.05 10.44 -20.84
C LEU A 70 7.29 11.35 -19.89
N THR A 71 6.14 10.90 -19.39
CA THR A 71 5.41 11.59 -18.32
C THR A 71 5.05 10.62 -17.20
N LEU A 72 5.25 11.02 -15.95
CA LEU A 72 5.05 10.19 -14.76
C LEU A 72 3.97 10.77 -13.84
N VAL A 73 3.12 9.90 -13.31
CA VAL A 73 2.45 10.09 -12.02
C VAL A 73 2.82 8.98 -11.05
N PHE A 74 3.15 9.35 -9.82
CA PHE A 74 3.73 8.49 -8.81
C PHE A 74 3.21 8.82 -7.42
N ASN A 75 2.78 7.78 -6.71
CA ASN A 75 2.49 7.79 -5.28
C ASN A 75 3.38 6.75 -4.60
N GLY A 76 4.36 7.21 -3.84
CA GLY A 76 5.26 6.33 -3.13
C GLY A 76 6.53 7.00 -2.66
N THR A 77 7.53 6.16 -2.41
CA THR A 77 8.88 6.55 -2.05
C THR A 77 9.87 5.50 -2.54
N ILE A 78 10.91 5.92 -3.27
CA ILE A 78 12.02 5.06 -3.68
C ILE A 78 13.20 5.25 -2.73
N TYR A 79 13.40 4.31 -1.82
CA TYR A 79 14.41 4.39 -0.75
C TYR A 79 15.86 4.39 -1.26
N ASN A 80 16.13 3.76 -2.40
CA ASN A 80 17.46 3.72 -3.02
C ASN A 80 17.66 4.77 -4.13
N TYR A 81 16.86 5.83 -4.15
CA TYR A 81 16.97 6.87 -5.18
C TYR A 81 18.35 7.56 -5.24
N PRO A 82 19.09 7.79 -4.12
CA PRO A 82 20.40 8.45 -4.20
C PRO A 82 21.46 7.56 -4.87
N GLU A 83 21.40 6.24 -4.67
CA GLU A 83 22.23 5.27 -5.39
C GLU A 83 21.86 5.22 -6.87
N LEU A 84 20.57 5.06 -7.17
CA LEU A 84 20.09 4.97 -8.56
C LEU A 84 20.35 6.25 -9.35
N ARG A 85 20.21 7.43 -8.73
CA ARG A 85 20.52 8.71 -9.36
C ARG A 85 21.99 8.77 -9.80
N ARG A 86 22.91 8.32 -8.94
CA ARG A 86 24.35 8.24 -9.29
C ARG A 86 24.59 7.26 -10.43
N GLU A 87 24.03 6.06 -10.35
CA GLU A 87 24.15 5.04 -11.40
C GLU A 87 23.64 5.55 -12.77
N LEU A 88 22.49 6.22 -12.78
CA LEU A 88 21.90 6.76 -14.00
C LEU A 88 22.65 8.00 -14.50
N ALA A 89 23.19 8.85 -13.61
CA ALA A 89 24.06 9.95 -14.01
C ALA A 89 25.35 9.44 -14.68
N ASP A 90 25.95 8.37 -14.15
CA ASP A 90 27.14 7.72 -14.74
C ASP A 90 26.85 7.10 -16.12
N LYS A 91 25.59 6.71 -16.37
CA LYS A 91 25.09 6.28 -17.68
C LYS A 91 24.77 7.43 -18.65
N GLY A 92 24.89 8.68 -18.20
CA GLY A 92 24.71 9.88 -19.02
C GLY A 92 23.36 10.57 -18.89
N TYR A 93 22.47 10.13 -17.99
CA TYR A 93 21.20 10.82 -17.76
C TYR A 93 21.42 12.13 -16.98
N HIS A 94 20.68 13.18 -17.36
CA HIS A 94 20.67 14.46 -16.66
C HIS A 94 19.41 14.59 -15.81
N PHE A 95 19.55 15.19 -14.63
CA PHE A 95 18.44 15.37 -13.69
C PHE A 95 18.06 16.84 -13.54
N PHE A 96 16.76 17.14 -13.49
CA PHE A 96 16.23 18.50 -13.30
C PHE A 96 15.56 18.72 -11.94
N SER A 97 15.31 17.67 -11.17
CA SER A 97 14.82 17.66 -9.78
C SER A 97 15.81 16.93 -8.88
N GLU A 98 15.66 17.03 -7.56
CA GLU A 98 16.44 16.26 -6.56
C GLU A 98 15.64 15.10 -5.97
N GLY A 99 14.38 14.94 -6.36
CA GLY A 99 13.46 13.96 -5.81
C GLY A 99 13.64 12.54 -6.37
N ASP A 100 13.03 11.60 -5.67
CA ASP A 100 12.99 10.19 -6.05
C ASP A 100 12.14 9.90 -7.28
N SER A 101 11.17 10.78 -7.58
CA SER A 101 10.23 10.65 -8.69
C SER A 101 10.94 10.60 -10.05
N GLU A 102 11.94 11.47 -10.27
CA GLU A 102 12.62 11.56 -11.56
C GLU A 102 13.48 10.33 -11.85
N VAL A 103 14.01 9.67 -10.81
CA VAL A 103 14.76 8.41 -10.95
C VAL A 103 13.91 7.34 -11.65
N ILE A 104 12.59 7.32 -11.42
CA ILE A 104 11.67 6.37 -12.08
C ILE A 104 11.65 6.61 -13.60
N LEU A 105 11.59 7.86 -14.05
CA LEU A 105 11.60 8.21 -15.47
C LEU A 105 12.91 7.78 -16.14
N LYS A 106 14.04 8.10 -15.52
CA LYS A 106 15.37 7.73 -16.05
C LYS A 106 15.58 6.21 -16.04
N ALA A 107 15.13 5.53 -14.98
CA ALA A 107 15.17 4.08 -14.88
C ALA A 107 14.31 3.40 -15.96
N TYR A 108 13.12 3.94 -16.27
CA TYR A 108 12.29 3.42 -17.35
C TYR A 108 12.91 3.67 -18.73
N ALA A 109 13.51 4.84 -18.96
CA ALA A 109 14.23 5.08 -20.22
C ALA A 109 15.40 4.12 -20.44
N GLU A 110 16.14 3.80 -19.36
CA GLU A 110 17.30 2.91 -19.41
C GLU A 110 16.93 1.42 -19.51
N TRP A 111 15.99 0.97 -18.67
CA TRP A 111 15.70 -0.47 -18.50
C TRP A 111 14.29 -0.88 -18.98
N GLY A 112 13.52 0.05 -19.52
CA GLY A 112 12.13 -0.16 -19.93
C GLY A 112 11.27 -0.64 -18.76
N GLU A 113 10.36 -1.58 -19.05
CA GLU A 113 9.49 -2.20 -18.04
C GLU A 113 10.27 -2.91 -16.91
N SER A 114 11.53 -3.28 -17.14
CA SER A 114 12.36 -3.92 -16.11
C SER A 114 12.87 -2.95 -15.04
N CYS A 115 12.65 -1.64 -15.19
CA CYS A 115 13.05 -0.64 -14.20
C CYS A 115 12.59 -0.96 -12.77
N VAL A 116 11.41 -1.58 -12.61
CA VAL A 116 10.84 -1.98 -11.32
C VAL A 116 11.73 -2.94 -10.51
N LYS A 117 12.62 -3.69 -11.17
CA LYS A 117 13.58 -4.59 -10.50
C LYS A 117 14.68 -3.82 -9.76
N HIS A 118 14.93 -2.57 -10.15
CA HIS A 118 15.95 -1.70 -9.57
C HIS A 118 15.38 -0.82 -8.45
N LEU A 119 14.04 -0.71 -8.33
CA LEU A 119 13.38 0.16 -7.37
C LEU A 119 13.21 -0.53 -6.01
N HIS A 120 13.81 0.04 -4.96
CA HIS A 120 13.59 -0.38 -3.58
C HIS A 120 12.69 0.64 -2.92
N GLY A 121 11.40 0.35 -2.78
CA GLY A 121 10.43 1.36 -2.37
C GLY A 121 9.05 0.80 -2.07
N MET A 122 8.18 1.67 -1.61
CA MET A 122 6.73 1.48 -1.64
C MET A 122 6.19 2.40 -2.74
N PHE A 123 5.47 1.90 -3.73
CA PHE A 123 5.13 2.68 -4.91
C PHE A 123 3.93 2.14 -5.67
N ALA A 124 3.19 3.10 -6.22
CA ALA A 124 2.30 2.90 -7.34
C ALA A 124 2.59 4.04 -8.33
N PHE A 125 2.84 3.73 -9.59
CA PHE A 125 3.07 4.75 -10.61
C PHE A 125 2.51 4.37 -11.97
N ALA A 126 2.35 5.38 -12.81
CA ALA A 126 2.05 5.25 -14.23
C ALA A 126 2.98 6.14 -15.05
N ILE A 127 3.55 5.58 -16.11
CA ILE A 127 4.38 6.28 -17.10
C ILE A 127 3.65 6.25 -18.45
N TRP A 128 3.54 7.43 -19.05
CA TRP A 128 3.18 7.57 -20.45
C TRP A 128 4.44 7.67 -21.29
N ASP A 129 4.66 6.67 -22.14
CA ASP A 129 5.66 6.71 -23.19
C ASP A 129 5.01 7.26 -24.46
N LYS A 130 5.20 8.56 -24.70
CA LYS A 130 4.59 9.25 -25.84
C LYS A 130 5.14 8.75 -27.17
N ALA A 131 6.41 8.38 -27.22
CA ALA A 131 7.04 7.90 -28.46
C ALA A 131 6.44 6.56 -28.90
N ARG A 132 6.17 5.67 -27.94
CA ARG A 132 5.55 4.36 -28.19
C ARG A 132 4.03 4.35 -28.14
N GLN A 133 3.42 5.43 -27.64
CA GLN A 133 1.98 5.50 -27.32
C GLN A 133 1.58 4.35 -26.38
N GLN A 134 2.31 4.21 -25.27
CA GLN A 134 2.12 3.14 -24.29
C GLN A 134 1.94 3.69 -22.88
N LEU A 135 0.97 3.13 -22.16
CA LEU A 135 0.79 3.38 -20.74
C LEU A 135 1.37 2.20 -19.96
N PHE A 136 2.36 2.48 -19.11
CA PHE A 136 2.97 1.50 -18.21
C PHE A 136 2.61 1.82 -16.76
N LEU A 137 1.99 0.87 -16.06
CA LEU A 137 1.70 0.95 -14.64
C LEU A 137 2.53 -0.07 -13.86
N ALA A 138 2.89 0.27 -12.63
CA ALA A 138 3.54 -0.67 -11.71
C ALA A 138 3.10 -0.44 -10.27
N ARG A 139 3.02 -1.53 -9.50
CA ARG A 139 2.77 -1.54 -8.06
C ARG A 139 3.87 -2.29 -7.32
N ASP A 140 4.25 -1.79 -6.15
CA ASP A 140 5.35 -2.34 -5.36
C ASP A 140 5.13 -3.80 -4.92
N ARG A 141 6.23 -4.41 -4.45
CA ARG A 141 6.34 -5.86 -4.16
C ARG A 141 5.24 -6.39 -3.25
N MET A 142 4.84 -5.60 -2.25
CA MET A 142 3.85 -6.00 -1.24
C MET A 142 2.52 -5.25 -1.41
N GLY A 143 2.38 -4.43 -2.44
CA GLY A 143 1.18 -3.63 -2.68
C GLY A 143 0.94 -2.55 -1.62
N ILE A 144 1.98 -2.03 -0.96
CA ILE A 144 1.88 -1.03 0.11
C ILE A 144 1.16 0.23 -0.39
N LYS A 145 1.46 0.69 -1.61
CA LYS A 145 0.72 1.79 -2.22
C LYS A 145 -0.46 1.27 -3.03
N PRO A 146 -1.66 1.83 -2.85
CA PRO A 146 -2.85 1.39 -3.56
C PRO A 146 -2.81 1.83 -5.03
N LEU A 147 -3.27 0.94 -5.91
CA LEU A 147 -3.52 1.21 -7.31
C LEU A 147 -4.72 0.41 -7.79
N TYR A 148 -5.83 1.12 -8.01
CA TYR A 148 -7.08 0.59 -8.52
C TYR A 148 -7.22 0.95 -9.99
N TYR A 149 -7.93 0.12 -10.76
CA TYR A 149 -8.26 0.41 -12.13
C TYR A 149 -9.66 -0.09 -12.53
N SER A 150 -10.21 0.53 -13.55
CA SER A 150 -11.39 0.09 -14.30
C SER A 150 -11.00 0.04 -15.77
N LEU A 151 -11.35 -1.06 -16.45
CA LEU A 151 -10.95 -1.34 -17.83
C LEU A 151 -12.14 -1.88 -18.60
N ASP A 152 -12.44 -1.27 -19.74
CA ASP A 152 -13.46 -1.74 -20.69
C ASP A 152 -12.88 -1.84 -22.12
N ASN A 153 -13.73 -1.86 -23.15
CA ASN A 153 -13.30 -1.95 -24.54
C ASN A 153 -12.83 -0.62 -25.16
N ASN A 154 -12.89 0.49 -24.43
CA ASN A 154 -12.58 1.82 -24.93
C ASN A 154 -11.46 2.50 -24.14
N HIS A 155 -11.38 2.23 -22.83
CA HIS A 155 -10.48 2.95 -21.96
C HIS A 155 -10.01 2.14 -20.75
N LEU A 156 -8.86 2.54 -20.23
CA LEU A 156 -8.41 2.22 -18.88
C LEU A 156 -8.42 3.49 -18.02
N ARG A 157 -9.06 3.41 -16.86
CA ARG A 157 -8.95 4.41 -15.79
C ARG A 157 -8.23 3.81 -14.60
N PHE A 158 -7.35 4.56 -13.97
CA PHE A 158 -6.68 4.14 -12.73
C PHE A 158 -6.71 5.24 -11.69
N ALA A 159 -6.63 4.85 -10.42
CA ALA A 159 -6.49 5.79 -9.31
C ALA A 159 -5.90 5.16 -8.04
N SER A 160 -5.45 5.99 -7.11
CA SER A 160 -5.05 5.56 -5.76
C SER A 160 -6.22 5.13 -4.86
N SER A 161 -7.47 5.33 -5.26
CA SER A 161 -8.65 4.90 -4.48
C SER A 161 -9.86 4.57 -5.37
N ALA A 162 -10.73 3.71 -4.87
CA ALA A 162 -11.97 3.35 -5.56
C ALA A 162 -12.92 4.55 -5.72
N GLN A 163 -12.98 5.44 -4.72
CA GLN A 163 -13.82 6.65 -4.76
C GLN A 163 -13.46 7.58 -5.92
N ALA A 164 -12.17 7.67 -6.27
CA ALA A 164 -11.74 8.45 -7.42
C ALA A 164 -12.23 7.83 -8.74
N LEU A 165 -12.18 6.50 -8.88
CA LEU A 165 -12.75 5.82 -10.06
C LEU A 165 -14.28 5.97 -10.13
N LEU A 166 -14.98 5.92 -9.01
CA LEU A 166 -16.42 6.17 -8.97
C LEU A 166 -16.76 7.60 -9.41
N ALA A 167 -15.97 8.58 -8.99
CA ALA A 167 -16.14 9.98 -9.40
C ALA A 167 -15.88 10.20 -10.90
N ALA A 168 -15.15 9.30 -11.57
CA ALA A 168 -14.97 9.35 -13.01
C ALA A 168 -16.28 9.00 -13.78
N GLY A 169 -17.20 8.25 -13.16
CA GLY A 169 -18.44 7.75 -13.76
C GLY A 169 -18.22 6.54 -14.66
N GLU A 170 -19.32 5.97 -15.18
CA GLU A 170 -19.31 4.81 -16.09
C GLU A 170 -18.57 3.58 -15.53
N VAL A 171 -18.67 3.37 -14.22
CA VAL A 171 -18.13 2.20 -13.53
C VAL A 171 -19.28 1.30 -13.12
N ASP A 172 -19.16 -0.01 -13.37
CA ASP A 172 -20.09 -0.99 -12.83
C ASP A 172 -19.97 -1.07 -11.30
N THR A 173 -21.02 -0.61 -10.61
CA THR A 173 -21.11 -0.58 -9.15
C THR A 173 -21.83 -1.79 -8.57
N ASP A 174 -22.16 -2.79 -9.37
CA ASP A 174 -22.69 -4.05 -8.85
C ASP A 174 -21.70 -4.69 -7.86
N ILE A 175 -22.26 -5.42 -6.90
CA ILE A 175 -21.47 -6.22 -5.96
C ILE A 175 -20.85 -7.42 -6.68
N ASP A 176 -19.54 -7.58 -6.58
CA ASP A 176 -18.82 -8.76 -7.05
C ASP A 176 -19.06 -9.91 -6.07
N THR A 177 -19.79 -10.94 -6.51
CA THR A 177 -20.27 -12.04 -5.65
C THR A 177 -19.12 -12.83 -5.02
N VAL A 178 -18.01 -13.01 -5.75
CA VAL A 178 -16.81 -13.67 -5.25
C VAL A 178 -16.12 -12.79 -4.20
N ALA A 179 -16.01 -11.48 -4.47
CA ALA A 179 -15.43 -10.54 -3.52
C ALA A 179 -16.25 -10.45 -2.23
N LEU A 180 -17.58 -10.52 -2.32
CA LEU A 180 -18.47 -10.52 -1.16
C LEU A 180 -18.24 -11.74 -0.26
N GLN A 181 -18.08 -12.94 -0.84
CA GLN A 181 -17.71 -14.12 -0.07
C GLN A 181 -16.36 -13.92 0.63
N MET A 182 -15.32 -13.49 -0.10
CA MET A 182 -13.99 -13.26 0.47
C MET A 182 -14.01 -12.21 1.58
N LEU A 183 -14.79 -11.13 1.42
CA LEU A 183 -14.96 -10.08 2.41
C LEU A 183 -15.47 -10.63 3.75
N PHE A 184 -16.46 -11.53 3.72
CA PHE A 184 -17.05 -12.09 4.94
C PHE A 184 -16.29 -13.29 5.53
N THR A 185 -15.43 -13.93 4.74
CA THR A 185 -14.63 -15.07 5.16
C THR A 185 -13.22 -14.67 5.64
N LEU A 186 -12.58 -13.65 5.05
CA LEU A 186 -11.17 -13.31 5.27
C LEU A 186 -10.97 -11.99 6.04
N HIS A 187 -11.66 -11.76 7.16
CA HIS A 187 -11.45 -10.55 7.98
C HIS A 187 -11.64 -9.22 7.22
N ALA A 188 -12.68 -9.11 6.38
CA ALA A 188 -12.92 -7.98 5.48
C ALA A 188 -11.83 -7.76 4.41
N VAL A 189 -10.94 -8.73 4.18
CA VAL A 189 -9.95 -8.66 3.11
C VAL A 189 -10.54 -9.21 1.82
N VAL A 190 -10.52 -8.38 0.77
CA VAL A 190 -10.74 -8.84 -0.60
C VAL A 190 -9.37 -8.88 -1.29
N PRO A 191 -8.79 -10.05 -1.61
CA PRO A 191 -7.52 -10.11 -2.31
C PRO A 191 -7.57 -9.48 -3.70
N ALA A 192 -6.44 -8.92 -4.15
CA ALA A 192 -6.29 -8.50 -5.54
C ALA A 192 -6.45 -9.71 -6.49
N PRO A 193 -6.99 -9.52 -7.70
CA PRO A 193 -7.35 -8.24 -8.31
C PRO A 193 -8.76 -7.74 -7.97
N ARG A 194 -9.56 -8.46 -7.17
CA ARG A 194 -10.98 -8.09 -6.95
C ARG A 194 -11.11 -6.91 -6.00
N THR A 195 -12.23 -6.20 -6.13
CA THR A 195 -12.78 -5.33 -5.08
C THR A 195 -14.25 -5.72 -4.89
N ILE A 196 -14.92 -5.18 -3.87
CA ILE A 196 -16.35 -5.41 -3.69
C ILE A 196 -17.20 -4.94 -4.88
N LEU A 197 -16.68 -4.02 -5.69
CA LEU A 197 -17.34 -3.49 -6.88
C LEU A 197 -16.84 -4.22 -8.13
N LYS A 198 -17.75 -4.77 -8.95
CA LYS A 198 -17.40 -5.52 -10.17
C LYS A 198 -16.55 -4.72 -11.15
N GLY A 199 -16.89 -3.44 -11.34
CA GLY A 199 -16.22 -2.55 -12.29
C GLY A 199 -14.85 -2.04 -11.84
N ILE A 200 -14.41 -2.37 -10.63
CA ILE A 200 -13.13 -1.93 -10.07
C ILE A 200 -12.28 -3.15 -9.70
N ARG A 201 -11.00 -3.06 -10.06
CA ARG A 201 -9.97 -4.05 -9.75
C ARG A 201 -8.76 -3.37 -9.10
N LYS A 202 -8.00 -4.14 -8.33
CA LYS A 202 -6.68 -3.75 -7.82
C LYS A 202 -5.61 -4.29 -8.76
N LEU A 203 -4.60 -3.48 -9.09
CA LEU A 203 -3.36 -4.05 -9.64
C LEU A 203 -2.70 -4.89 -8.55
N GLU A 204 -2.40 -6.14 -8.85
CA GLU A 204 -1.81 -7.09 -7.91
C GLU A 204 -0.44 -6.58 -7.39
N PRO A 205 -0.02 -6.94 -6.16
CA PRO A 205 1.34 -6.70 -5.70
C PRO A 205 2.38 -7.21 -6.70
N ALA A 206 3.56 -6.59 -6.70
CA ALA A 206 4.70 -6.98 -7.53
C ALA A 206 4.38 -7.10 -9.05
N THR A 207 3.39 -6.35 -9.54
CA THR A 207 2.88 -6.51 -10.90
C THR A 207 3.03 -5.22 -11.71
N THR A 208 3.41 -5.38 -12.97
CA THR A 208 3.33 -4.33 -13.99
C THR A 208 2.16 -4.59 -14.94
N MET A 209 1.60 -3.53 -15.49
CA MET A 209 0.57 -3.57 -16.53
C MET A 209 0.94 -2.59 -17.63
N THR A 210 1.08 -3.08 -18.86
CA THR A 210 1.33 -2.25 -20.05
C THR A 210 0.13 -2.29 -20.97
N LEU A 211 -0.30 -1.12 -21.44
CA LEU A 211 -1.35 -0.94 -22.43
C LEU A 211 -0.78 -0.30 -23.69
N ASP A 212 -1.09 -0.90 -24.84
CA ASP A 212 -0.77 -0.33 -26.15
C ASP A 212 -1.91 0.54 -26.71
N ALA A 213 -1.62 1.20 -27.84
CA ALA A 213 -2.56 2.08 -28.54
C ALA A 213 -3.85 1.42 -29.05
N ARG A 214 -3.96 0.09 -28.98
CA ARG A 214 -5.14 -0.67 -29.39
C ARG A 214 -5.88 -1.28 -28.20
N GLY A 215 -5.44 -0.98 -26.97
CA GLY A 215 -6.00 -1.55 -25.74
C GLY A 215 -5.47 -2.94 -25.40
N GLY A 216 -4.42 -3.40 -26.07
CA GLY A 216 -3.74 -4.65 -25.73
C GLY A 216 -3.09 -4.54 -24.35
N VAL A 217 -3.46 -5.43 -23.42
CA VAL A 217 -2.97 -5.43 -22.04
C VAL A 217 -1.97 -6.57 -21.84
N THR A 218 -0.78 -6.23 -21.35
CA THR A 218 0.21 -7.20 -20.86
C THR A 218 0.42 -7.01 -19.37
N ARG A 219 0.34 -8.09 -18.59
CA ARG A 219 0.68 -8.09 -17.16
C ARG A 219 1.87 -8.97 -16.87
N ARG A 220 2.74 -8.52 -15.97
CA ARG A 220 3.92 -9.29 -15.54
C ARG A 220 4.13 -9.14 -14.05
N VAL A 221 4.19 -10.27 -13.35
CA VAL A 221 4.71 -10.32 -11.99
C VAL A 221 6.23 -10.22 -12.07
N TYR A 222 6.82 -9.21 -11.42
CA TYR A 222 8.26 -8.95 -11.49
C TYR A 222 9.03 -9.40 -10.25
N TRP A 223 8.32 -9.78 -9.19
CA TRP A 223 8.88 -10.28 -7.94
C TRP A 223 7.91 -11.25 -7.27
N GLN A 224 8.45 -12.27 -6.61
CA GLN A 224 7.73 -13.21 -5.76
C GLN A 224 8.56 -13.40 -4.48
N LEU A 225 7.90 -13.64 -3.36
CA LEU A 225 8.58 -14.01 -2.12
C LEU A 225 9.16 -15.42 -2.27
N ASP A 226 10.44 -15.55 -1.99
CA ASP A 226 11.10 -16.85 -1.81
C ASP A 226 11.21 -17.07 -0.30
N ALA A 227 10.39 -17.98 0.22
CA ALA A 227 10.34 -18.38 1.62
C ALA A 227 11.06 -19.72 1.86
N THR A 228 11.94 -20.13 0.94
CA THR A 228 12.80 -21.29 1.15
C THR A 228 13.89 -20.99 2.18
N ARG A 229 14.27 -22.01 2.93
CA ARG A 229 15.30 -21.93 3.97
C ARG A 229 16.67 -21.85 3.31
N PRO A 230 17.62 -21.11 3.91
CA PRO A 230 18.97 -21.02 3.36
C PRO A 230 19.64 -22.40 3.31
N VAL A 231 20.43 -22.63 2.25
CA VAL A 231 21.17 -23.89 2.05
C VAL A 231 22.08 -24.19 3.24
N GLN A 232 22.71 -23.16 3.80
CA GLN A 232 23.48 -23.27 5.02
C GLN A 232 22.58 -22.97 6.21
N SER A 233 22.45 -23.95 7.11
CA SER A 233 21.75 -23.74 8.37
C SER A 233 22.47 -22.69 9.21
N MET A 234 21.68 -21.81 9.80
CA MET A 234 22.13 -20.81 10.77
C MET A 234 21.62 -21.21 12.15
N ASN A 235 22.46 -21.03 13.16
CA ASN A 235 22.03 -21.15 14.55
C ASN A 235 21.22 -19.92 14.99
N GLU A 236 20.59 -20.00 16.15
CA GLU A 236 19.73 -18.93 16.68
C GLU A 236 20.43 -17.56 16.75
N ARG A 237 21.68 -17.53 17.20
CA ARG A 237 22.44 -16.28 17.31
C ARG A 237 22.70 -15.67 15.94
N GLU A 238 23.07 -16.48 14.96
CA GLU A 238 23.29 -16.02 13.58
C GLU A 238 21.99 -15.44 12.98
N TRP A 239 20.84 -16.07 13.26
CA TRP A 239 19.54 -15.55 12.84
C TRP A 239 19.20 -14.21 13.48
N ILE A 240 19.47 -14.05 14.78
CA ILE A 240 19.27 -12.79 15.49
C ILE A 240 20.12 -11.68 14.88
N GLU A 241 21.42 -11.95 14.64
CA GLU A 241 22.36 -10.98 14.07
C GLU A 241 21.92 -10.55 12.65
N VAL A 242 21.59 -11.50 11.76
CA VAL A 242 21.16 -11.17 10.39
C VAL A 242 19.83 -10.45 10.35
N THR A 243 18.88 -10.82 11.21
CA THR A 243 17.57 -10.16 11.30
C THR A 243 17.72 -8.73 11.80
N HIS A 244 18.51 -8.52 12.86
CA HIS A 244 18.81 -7.20 13.40
C HIS A 244 19.47 -6.30 12.35
N ASP A 245 20.49 -6.80 11.65
CA ASP A 245 21.16 -6.07 10.57
C ASP A 245 20.20 -5.70 9.42
N CYS A 246 19.31 -6.61 9.03
CA CYS A 246 18.30 -6.36 8.01
C CYS A 246 17.33 -5.25 8.43
N LEU A 247 16.80 -5.33 9.65
CA LEU A 247 15.86 -4.35 10.17
C LEU A 247 16.51 -2.97 10.35
N LYS A 248 17.75 -2.93 10.88
CA LYS A 248 18.53 -1.70 11.02
C LYS A 248 18.74 -1.00 9.68
N ARG A 249 19.18 -1.74 8.65
CA ARG A 249 19.31 -1.19 7.28
C ARG A 249 17.98 -0.67 6.73
N ALA A 250 16.87 -1.35 7.02
CA ALA A 250 15.54 -0.94 6.56
C ALA A 250 15.09 0.39 7.22
N VAL A 251 15.38 0.56 8.52
CA VAL A 251 15.10 1.77 9.29
C VAL A 251 16.00 2.93 8.86
N GLU A 252 17.31 2.70 8.72
CA GLU A 252 18.29 3.71 8.29
C GLU A 252 17.92 4.31 6.92
N ARG A 253 17.54 3.47 5.95
CA ARG A 253 17.10 3.95 4.62
C ARG A 253 15.87 4.84 4.69
N ARG A 254 14.93 4.59 5.62
CA ARG A 254 13.71 5.39 5.79
C ARG A 254 13.98 6.70 6.51
N LYS A 255 14.99 6.73 7.39
CA LYS A 255 15.45 7.93 8.09
C LYS A 255 16.07 8.95 7.11
N THR A 256 16.93 8.52 6.20
CA THR A 256 17.84 9.44 5.48
C THR A 256 17.22 10.15 4.27
N ILE A 257 16.01 9.78 3.86
CA ILE A 257 15.49 10.17 2.55
C ILE A 257 14.38 11.23 2.58
N ALA A 258 13.81 11.53 3.75
CA ALA A 258 12.71 12.48 3.86
C ALA A 258 13.25 13.88 4.19
N ASP A 259 12.79 14.90 3.45
CA ASP A 259 13.13 16.31 3.69
C ASP A 259 12.25 16.96 4.77
N VAL A 260 11.43 16.17 5.46
CA VAL A 260 10.49 16.59 6.50
C VAL A 260 10.65 15.71 7.75
N PRO A 261 10.23 16.19 8.94
CA PRO A 261 10.26 15.39 10.16
C PRO A 261 9.46 14.08 10.02
N VAL A 262 10.04 12.98 10.53
CA VAL A 262 9.44 11.64 10.55
C VAL A 262 9.13 11.26 12.00
N GLY A 263 7.87 10.96 12.28
CA GLY A 263 7.43 10.40 13.56
C GLY A 263 7.34 8.87 13.57
N VAL A 264 6.94 8.32 14.71
CA VAL A 264 6.70 6.87 14.87
C VAL A 264 5.37 6.66 15.59
N LEU A 265 4.54 5.75 15.09
CA LEU A 265 3.38 5.27 15.84
C LEU A 265 3.86 4.22 16.85
N LEU A 266 3.60 4.46 18.12
CA LEU A 266 4.07 3.63 19.23
C LEU A 266 2.86 3.09 20.01
N SER A 267 2.57 1.79 19.91
CA SER A 267 1.54 1.13 20.74
C SER A 267 2.12 0.64 22.06
N GLY A 268 3.43 0.35 22.10
CA GLY A 268 4.07 -0.38 23.19
C GLY A 268 4.17 -1.89 22.94
N GLY A 269 3.53 -2.39 21.86
CA GLY A 269 3.79 -3.72 21.32
C GLY A 269 5.22 -3.87 20.80
N ILE A 270 5.69 -5.10 20.63
CA ILE A 270 7.08 -5.41 20.31
C ILE A 270 7.54 -4.75 18.99
N ASP A 271 6.68 -4.69 17.97
CA ASP A 271 7.07 -4.19 16.64
C ASP A 271 7.34 -2.70 16.63
N SER A 272 6.41 -1.92 17.21
CA SER A 272 6.57 -0.47 17.30
C SER A 272 7.69 -0.08 18.27
N SER A 273 7.88 -0.85 19.33
CA SER A 273 8.99 -0.68 20.28
C SER A 273 10.34 -0.97 19.65
N LEU A 274 10.43 -2.03 18.83
CA LEU A 274 11.63 -2.41 18.09
C LEU A 274 12.00 -1.33 17.08
N LEU A 275 11.03 -0.72 16.38
CA LEU A 275 11.29 0.41 15.50
C LEU A 275 11.90 1.60 16.25
N VAL A 276 11.37 1.97 17.41
CA VAL A 276 11.94 3.05 18.24
C VAL A 276 13.37 2.71 18.67
N GLY A 277 13.60 1.47 19.13
CA GLY A 277 14.93 1.01 19.53
C GLY A 277 15.95 1.05 18.40
N LEU A 278 15.57 0.56 17.20
CA LEU A 278 16.43 0.60 16.02
C LEU A 278 16.73 2.02 15.55
N LEU A 279 15.75 2.93 15.63
CA LEU A 279 15.95 4.35 15.32
C LEU A 279 16.91 5.01 16.31
N ALA A 280 16.75 4.73 17.60
CA ALA A 280 17.65 5.22 18.64
C ALA A 280 19.07 4.68 18.45
N GLU A 281 19.22 3.39 18.14
CA GLU A 281 20.51 2.76 17.81
C GLU A 281 21.16 3.39 16.57
N ALA A 282 20.36 3.77 15.57
CA ALA A 282 20.81 4.52 14.40
C ALA A 282 21.10 6.01 14.68
N GLY A 283 21.15 6.41 15.96
CA GLY A 283 21.50 7.75 16.42
C GLY A 283 20.44 8.80 16.15
N VAL A 284 19.16 8.42 16.04
CA VAL A 284 18.06 9.39 15.95
C VAL A 284 17.72 9.89 17.35
N GLU A 285 17.98 11.16 17.60
CA GLU A 285 17.62 11.84 18.84
C GLU A 285 16.27 12.56 18.71
N GLY A 286 15.57 12.77 19.82
CA GLY A 286 14.33 13.54 19.84
C GLY A 286 13.19 12.92 19.04
N LEU A 287 13.16 11.58 18.93
CA LEU A 287 12.11 10.84 18.24
C LEU A 287 10.73 11.30 18.68
N HIS A 288 9.90 11.70 17.73
CA HIS A 288 8.52 12.07 17.99
C HIS A 288 7.64 10.83 17.89
N THR A 289 7.17 10.33 19.02
CA THR A 289 6.35 9.12 19.10
C THR A 289 4.91 9.49 19.43
N PHE A 290 3.97 8.76 18.83
CA PHE A 290 2.54 9.00 18.98
C PHE A 290 1.84 7.72 19.41
N SER A 291 1.08 7.79 20.48
CA SER A 291 0.15 6.71 20.89
C SER A 291 -1.28 7.19 20.81
N VAL A 292 -2.17 6.30 20.39
CA VAL A 292 -3.61 6.51 20.48
C VAL A 292 -4.18 5.70 21.64
N GLY A 293 -5.17 6.26 22.30
CA GLY A 293 -5.99 5.57 23.27
C GLY A 293 -7.41 6.09 23.20
N PHE A 294 -8.35 5.28 23.66
CA PHE A 294 -9.75 5.61 23.86
C PHE A 294 -10.06 5.76 25.34
N GLU A 295 -11.18 6.42 25.62
CA GLU A 295 -11.71 6.49 26.98
C GLU A 295 -12.08 5.08 27.46
N ASP A 296 -11.72 4.79 28.70
CA ASP A 296 -12.06 3.52 29.34
C ASP A 296 -13.57 3.28 29.32
N THR A 297 -13.95 2.02 29.09
CA THR A 297 -15.32 1.56 29.33
C THR A 297 -15.38 0.89 30.70
N GLN A 298 -16.57 0.56 31.18
CA GLN A 298 -16.71 -0.10 32.49
C GLN A 298 -16.03 -1.48 32.53
N GLU A 299 -15.86 -2.12 31.38
CA GLU A 299 -15.40 -3.51 31.26
C GLU A 299 -13.95 -3.60 30.75
N GLU A 300 -13.45 -2.57 30.05
CA GLU A 300 -12.15 -2.61 29.38
C GLU A 300 -11.42 -1.26 29.43
N ARG A 301 -10.10 -1.32 29.58
CA ARG A 301 -9.22 -0.17 29.41
C ARG A 301 -9.15 0.19 27.93
N GLY A 302 -9.37 1.47 27.62
CA GLY A 302 -9.42 1.95 26.23
C GLY A 302 -8.05 2.26 25.64
N ASN A 303 -6.95 2.14 26.40
CA ASN A 303 -5.63 2.58 25.96
C ASN A 303 -4.49 1.66 26.44
N GLU A 304 -3.42 1.66 25.64
CA GLU A 304 -2.19 0.88 25.88
C GLU A 304 -1.03 1.77 26.38
N PHE A 305 -1.34 2.95 26.93
CA PHE A 305 -0.32 3.96 27.27
C PHE A 305 0.69 3.47 28.31
N GLU A 306 0.32 2.51 29.17
CA GLU A 306 1.24 1.93 30.14
C GLU A 306 2.42 1.19 29.47
N TYR A 307 2.23 0.66 28.27
CA TYR A 307 3.27 -0.02 27.50
C TYR A 307 4.09 1.00 26.70
N SER A 308 3.44 1.96 26.03
CA SER A 308 4.14 2.99 25.26
C SER A 308 4.99 3.91 26.13
N ASP A 309 4.53 4.24 27.35
CA ASP A 309 5.27 5.09 28.30
C ASP A 309 6.62 4.48 28.69
N GLN A 310 6.71 3.15 28.84
CA GLN A 310 7.97 2.46 29.19
C GLN A 310 9.01 2.62 28.09
N VAL A 311 8.60 2.46 26.84
CA VAL A 311 9.48 2.61 25.67
C VAL A 311 9.88 4.08 25.51
N ALA A 312 8.92 4.99 25.62
CA ALA A 312 9.16 6.41 25.53
C ALA A 312 10.14 6.91 26.59
N GLN A 313 10.04 6.42 27.83
CA GLN A 313 10.96 6.73 28.93
C GLN A 313 12.35 6.14 28.68
N HIS A 314 12.42 4.87 28.25
CA HIS A 314 13.69 4.20 28.00
C HIS A 314 14.51 4.89 26.92
N PHE A 315 13.88 5.29 25.81
CA PHE A 315 14.55 5.95 24.68
C PHE A 315 14.45 7.49 24.71
N ALA A 316 13.93 8.08 25.79
CA ALA A 316 13.76 9.53 25.96
C ALA A 316 13.09 10.23 24.76
N THR A 317 12.03 9.60 24.22
CA THR A 317 11.32 10.13 23.05
C THR A 317 10.43 11.33 23.42
N ARG A 318 10.18 12.23 22.47
CA ARG A 318 9.09 13.21 22.58
C ARG A 318 7.78 12.48 22.35
N HIS A 319 7.11 12.10 23.44
CA HIS A 319 5.92 11.26 23.39
C HIS A 319 4.61 12.05 23.48
N GLU A 320 3.77 11.93 22.47
CA GLU A 320 2.41 12.51 22.46
C GLU A 320 1.39 11.39 22.64
N LYS A 321 0.61 11.48 23.72
CA LYS A 321 -0.52 10.58 24.00
C LYS A 321 -1.82 11.23 23.59
N ILE A 322 -2.50 10.61 22.62
CA ILE A 322 -3.71 11.14 22.03
C ILE A 322 -4.88 10.29 22.52
N LEU A 323 -5.63 10.85 23.48
CA LEU A 323 -6.87 10.24 23.99
C LEU A 323 -8.06 10.73 23.15
N ILE A 324 -8.79 9.79 22.55
CA ILE A 324 -9.95 10.08 21.69
C ILE A 324 -11.23 9.77 22.49
N PRO A 325 -12.14 10.75 22.64
CA PRO A 325 -13.41 10.51 23.31
C PRO A 325 -14.30 9.52 22.55
N ASN A 326 -14.95 8.60 23.28
CA ASN A 326 -15.82 7.58 22.66
C ASN A 326 -16.99 8.22 21.90
N SER A 327 -17.44 9.40 22.33
CA SER A 327 -18.48 10.17 21.63
C SER A 327 -18.07 10.64 20.23
N GLU A 328 -16.79 10.93 20.02
CA GLU A 328 -16.28 11.36 18.72
C GLU A 328 -16.20 10.18 17.74
N VAL A 329 -15.90 8.97 18.22
CA VAL A 329 -15.86 7.75 17.40
C VAL A 329 -17.19 7.53 16.67
N LEU A 330 -18.30 7.51 17.41
CA LEU A 330 -19.63 7.28 16.83
C LEU A 330 -20.06 8.41 15.89
N LYS A 331 -19.76 9.65 16.26
CA LYS A 331 -20.12 10.84 15.47
C LYS A 331 -19.36 10.90 14.14
N ARG A 332 -18.11 10.43 14.10
CA ARG A 332 -17.24 10.48 12.93
C ARG A 332 -17.36 9.23 12.04
N LEU A 333 -18.07 8.19 12.48
CA LEU A 333 -18.19 6.93 11.74
C LEU A 333 -18.64 7.10 10.27
N PRO A 334 -19.67 7.92 9.94
CA PRO A 334 -20.05 8.11 8.53
C PRO A 334 -18.90 8.66 7.67
N GLU A 335 -18.13 9.62 8.22
CA GLU A 335 -16.98 10.19 7.51
C GLU A 335 -15.88 9.15 7.32
N VAL A 336 -15.62 8.31 8.32
CA VAL A 336 -14.63 7.24 8.20
C VAL A 336 -15.03 6.30 7.08
N VAL A 337 -16.29 5.83 7.06
CA VAL A 337 -16.83 4.95 6.01
C VAL A 337 -16.70 5.60 4.63
N ASP A 338 -17.00 6.88 4.48
CA ASP A 338 -16.83 7.61 3.21
C ASP A 338 -15.37 7.61 2.70
N ASN A 339 -14.40 7.52 3.61
CA ASN A 339 -12.96 7.51 3.30
C ASN A 339 -12.36 6.10 3.23
N MET A 340 -13.11 5.05 3.60
CA MET A 340 -12.70 3.66 3.40
C MET A 340 -12.70 3.33 1.91
N ALA A 341 -11.54 3.01 1.35
CA ALA A 341 -11.45 2.59 -0.05
C ALA A 341 -12.21 1.27 -0.30
N GLU A 342 -12.24 0.40 0.71
CA GLU A 342 -12.99 -0.85 0.74
C GLU A 342 -13.57 -1.03 2.15
N PRO A 343 -14.72 -1.72 2.30
CA PRO A 343 -15.32 -1.95 3.62
C PRO A 343 -14.35 -2.68 4.56
N MET A 344 -14.20 -2.18 5.79
CA MET A 344 -13.45 -2.85 6.85
C MET A 344 -14.34 -3.03 8.08
N PHE A 345 -14.31 -4.22 8.68
CA PHE A 345 -15.12 -4.52 9.87
C PHE A 345 -14.45 -4.11 11.19
N GLY A 346 -13.11 -4.02 11.19
CA GLY A 346 -12.32 -3.70 12.38
C GLY A 346 -12.55 -2.28 12.88
N GLN A 347 -12.73 -2.15 14.20
CA GLN A 347 -12.84 -0.85 14.88
C GLN A 347 -11.57 -0.01 14.72
N ASP A 348 -10.42 -0.69 14.54
CA ASP A 348 -9.12 -0.08 14.30
C ASP A 348 -9.09 0.85 13.10
N ALA A 349 -9.91 0.62 12.07
CA ALA A 349 -9.98 1.51 10.91
C ALA A 349 -10.46 2.93 11.30
N VAL A 350 -11.39 3.02 12.25
CA VAL A 350 -11.85 4.30 12.81
C VAL A 350 -10.76 4.91 13.68
N ALA A 351 -10.09 4.09 14.51
CA ALA A 351 -8.99 4.52 15.35
C ALA A 351 -7.84 5.14 14.55
N PHE A 352 -7.39 4.44 13.51
CA PHE A 352 -6.33 4.90 12.62
C PHE A 352 -6.71 6.16 11.86
N TYR A 353 -7.97 6.30 11.45
CA TYR A 353 -8.45 7.52 10.81
C TYR A 353 -8.30 8.73 11.72
N LEU A 354 -8.83 8.62 12.94
CA LEU A 354 -8.79 9.71 13.93
C LEU A 354 -7.36 9.98 14.43
N LEU A 355 -6.56 8.93 14.65
CA LEU A 355 -5.15 9.06 14.98
C LEU A 355 -4.40 9.81 13.88
N SER A 356 -4.60 9.43 12.61
CA SER A 356 -3.94 10.08 11.48
C SER A 356 -4.29 11.56 11.38
N GLU A 357 -5.55 11.93 11.65
CA GLU A 357 -5.98 13.33 11.73
C GLU A 357 -5.19 14.09 12.80
N GLN A 358 -5.03 13.52 14.01
CA GLN A 358 -4.29 14.17 15.09
C GLN A 358 -2.78 14.24 14.83
N VAL A 359 -2.17 13.16 14.36
CA VAL A 359 -0.74 13.07 14.02
C VAL A 359 -0.37 14.06 12.92
N SER A 360 -1.27 14.27 11.94
CA SER A 360 -1.03 15.20 10.82
C SER A 360 -0.82 16.65 11.25
N LYS A 361 -1.24 17.03 12.47
CA LYS A 361 -0.99 18.35 13.06
C LYS A 361 0.47 18.55 13.46
N TYR A 362 1.23 17.46 13.60
CA TYR A 362 2.61 17.46 14.07
C TYR A 362 3.60 17.08 12.95
N VAL A 363 3.30 16.04 12.19
CA VAL A 363 4.21 15.48 11.17
C VAL A 363 3.45 15.01 9.93
N LYS A 364 4.12 15.06 8.77
CA LYS A 364 3.58 14.55 7.49
C LYS A 364 3.86 13.06 7.27
N VAL A 365 4.85 12.52 7.97
CA VAL A 365 5.35 11.15 7.80
C VAL A 365 5.46 10.48 9.16
N VAL A 366 4.98 9.23 9.24
CA VAL A 366 5.20 8.35 10.37
C VAL A 366 5.66 6.98 9.91
N GLN A 367 6.46 6.32 10.73
CA GLN A 367 6.75 4.88 10.62
C GLN A 367 5.80 4.09 11.52
N SER A 368 5.42 2.90 11.07
CA SER A 368 4.50 1.98 11.74
C SER A 368 5.09 0.57 11.72
N GLY A 369 4.82 -0.22 12.76
CA GLY A 369 5.27 -1.62 12.89
C GLY A 369 4.45 -2.63 12.09
N GLN A 370 3.43 -2.18 11.35
CA GLN A 370 2.58 -3.06 10.54
C GLN A 370 3.39 -3.89 9.54
N GLY A 371 3.01 -5.16 9.38
CA GLY A 371 3.72 -6.15 8.57
C GLY A 371 4.58 -7.12 9.38
N ALA A 372 4.88 -6.81 10.65
CA ALA A 372 5.74 -7.64 11.48
C ALA A 372 5.08 -8.99 11.84
N ASP A 373 3.81 -8.97 12.25
CA ASP A 373 3.07 -10.20 12.58
C ASP A 373 2.95 -11.15 11.38
N GLU A 374 2.77 -10.62 10.17
CA GLU A 374 2.72 -11.42 8.95
C GLU A 374 4.09 -12.04 8.60
N VAL A 375 5.18 -11.30 8.81
CA VAL A 375 6.55 -11.75 8.47
C VAL A 375 7.11 -12.71 9.52
N PHE A 376 6.80 -12.50 10.80
CA PHE A 376 7.35 -13.26 11.93
C PHE A 376 6.36 -14.27 12.52
N ALA A 377 5.20 -14.47 11.88
CA ALA A 377 4.13 -15.33 12.36
C ALA A 377 3.65 -14.97 13.78
N GLY A 378 3.46 -13.67 14.04
CA GLY A 378 3.18 -13.10 15.38
C GLY A 378 1.74 -13.29 15.87
N TYR A 379 0.78 -13.48 14.96
CA TYR A 379 -0.62 -13.71 15.34
C TYR A 379 -0.82 -15.06 16.05
N PHE A 380 -1.73 -15.08 17.04
CA PHE A 380 -1.99 -16.27 17.87
C PHE A 380 -2.47 -17.50 17.08
N TRP A 381 -2.99 -17.29 15.87
CA TRP A 381 -3.47 -18.38 15.02
C TRP A 381 -2.36 -19.15 14.32
N TYR A 382 -1.17 -18.58 14.10
CA TYR A 382 -0.09 -19.30 13.38
C TYR A 382 0.34 -20.60 14.08
N PRO A 383 0.62 -20.62 15.41
CA PRO A 383 0.89 -21.89 16.10
C PRO A 383 -0.27 -22.88 15.99
N ARG A 384 -1.52 -22.40 16.08
CA ARG A 384 -2.71 -23.25 15.99
C ARG A 384 -2.89 -23.84 14.59
N MET A 385 -2.63 -23.07 13.54
CA MET A 385 -2.63 -23.54 12.15
C MET A 385 -1.54 -24.59 11.92
N HIS A 386 -0.36 -24.38 12.50
CA HIS A 386 0.74 -25.33 12.39
C HIS A 386 0.38 -26.69 13.02
N GLU A 387 -0.25 -26.69 14.19
CA GLU A 387 -0.67 -27.89 14.91
C GLU A 387 -1.94 -28.56 14.32
N ALA A 388 -2.78 -27.80 13.62
CA ALA A 388 -4.03 -28.28 13.05
C ALA A 388 -3.81 -29.46 12.09
N GLN A 389 -4.80 -30.36 12.05
CA GLN A 389 -4.82 -31.55 11.20
C GLN A 389 -5.81 -31.35 10.05
N GLY A 390 -5.54 -31.99 8.91
CA GLY A 390 -6.35 -31.89 7.70
C GLY A 390 -5.49 -31.54 6.49
N ASP A 391 -6.15 -31.25 5.37
CA ASP A 391 -5.46 -30.69 4.21
C ASP A 391 -5.04 -29.22 4.45
N VAL A 392 -4.30 -28.63 3.51
CA VAL A 392 -3.73 -27.28 3.66
C VAL A 392 -4.78 -26.19 3.88
N VAL A 393 -5.97 -26.32 3.27
CA VAL A 393 -7.06 -25.36 3.41
C VAL A 393 -7.77 -25.58 4.74
N GLU A 394 -7.94 -26.84 5.13
CA GLU A 394 -8.60 -27.23 6.37
C GLU A 394 -7.86 -26.72 7.60
N ARG A 395 -6.53 -26.79 7.57
CA ARG A 395 -5.65 -26.25 8.61
C ARG A 395 -5.73 -24.73 8.71
N PHE A 396 -5.86 -24.04 7.56
CA PHE A 396 -5.95 -22.58 7.49
C PHE A 396 -7.32 -22.08 7.97
N ARG A 397 -8.41 -22.64 7.41
CA ARG A 397 -9.78 -22.16 7.66
C ARG A 397 -10.20 -22.27 9.12
N GLN A 398 -9.76 -23.31 9.83
CA GLN A 398 -10.09 -23.53 11.24
C GLN A 398 -9.62 -22.41 12.17
N ASN A 399 -8.64 -21.61 11.74
CA ASN A 399 -8.00 -20.61 12.60
C ASN A 399 -8.01 -19.19 12.01
N TYR A 400 -8.48 -19.01 10.77
CA TYR A 400 -8.51 -17.70 10.08
C TYR A 400 -9.86 -17.33 9.50
N PHE A 401 -10.70 -18.31 9.10
CA PHE A 401 -11.96 -17.95 8.46
C PHE A 401 -12.91 -17.40 9.52
N ASP A 402 -13.40 -16.18 9.30
CA ASP A 402 -14.47 -15.60 10.13
C ASP A 402 -15.78 -16.37 9.95
N ARG A 403 -16.05 -16.77 8.70
CA ARG A 403 -17.24 -17.51 8.28
C ARG A 403 -16.85 -18.49 7.21
N ASP A 404 -17.19 -19.75 7.41
CA ASP A 404 -17.05 -20.76 6.37
C ASP A 404 -18.13 -20.61 5.29
N HIS A 405 -18.01 -21.41 4.23
CA HIS A 405 -18.90 -21.35 3.09
C HIS A 405 -20.37 -21.65 3.46
N ASP A 406 -20.60 -22.63 4.34
CA ASP A 406 -21.95 -23.01 4.76
C ASP A 406 -22.62 -21.90 5.57
N GLU A 407 -21.87 -21.23 6.46
CA GLU A 407 -22.37 -20.05 7.18
C GLU A 407 -22.63 -18.87 6.23
N TYR A 408 -21.72 -18.63 5.28
CA TYR A 408 -21.90 -17.58 4.26
C TYR A 408 -23.20 -17.78 3.46
N LEU A 409 -23.49 -19.01 3.01
CA LEU A 409 -24.71 -19.33 2.26
C LEU A 409 -25.99 -19.14 3.08
N GLN A 410 -25.93 -19.32 4.41
CA GLN A 410 -27.08 -19.07 5.29
C GLN A 410 -27.34 -17.57 5.52
N MET A 411 -26.27 -16.76 5.49
CA MET A 411 -26.33 -15.32 5.75
C MET A 411 -26.77 -14.51 4.52
N VAL A 412 -26.34 -14.92 3.32
CA VAL A 412 -26.44 -14.10 2.11
C VAL A 412 -27.72 -14.37 1.31
N SER A 413 -28.22 -13.37 0.58
CA SER A 413 -29.34 -13.56 -0.35
C SER A 413 -28.97 -14.49 -1.53
N PRO A 414 -29.94 -15.23 -2.10
CA PRO A 414 -29.66 -16.24 -3.15
C PRO A 414 -28.91 -15.71 -4.38
N GLU A 415 -29.06 -14.44 -4.75
CA GLU A 415 -28.35 -13.81 -5.87
C GLU A 415 -26.84 -13.64 -5.65
N PHE A 416 -26.38 -13.72 -4.41
CA PHE A 416 -24.97 -13.64 -4.02
C PHE A 416 -24.38 -14.99 -3.58
N ALA A 417 -25.21 -16.05 -3.58
CA ALA A 417 -24.75 -17.41 -3.37
C ALA A 417 -23.92 -17.90 -4.58
N GLY A 418 -22.98 -18.80 -4.33
CA GLY A 418 -22.08 -19.34 -5.36
C GLY A 418 -21.32 -20.55 -4.85
N GLU A 419 -20.29 -20.97 -5.58
CA GLU A 419 -19.35 -22.00 -5.15
C GLU A 419 -18.41 -21.48 -4.04
N ASP A 420 -17.60 -22.34 -3.44
CA ASP A 420 -16.64 -21.96 -2.41
C ASP A 420 -15.35 -21.37 -3.00
N TYR A 421 -15.48 -20.19 -3.61
CA TYR A 421 -14.37 -19.50 -4.27
C TYR A 421 -13.25 -19.12 -3.31
N THR A 422 -13.55 -18.93 -2.03
CA THR A 422 -12.54 -18.52 -1.04
C THR A 422 -11.62 -19.68 -0.69
N SER A 423 -12.16 -20.87 -0.44
CA SER A 423 -11.34 -22.07 -0.21
C SER A 423 -10.49 -22.43 -1.43
N ASP A 424 -11.04 -22.30 -2.64
CA ASP A 424 -10.29 -22.53 -3.88
C ASP A 424 -9.13 -21.53 -4.06
N TRP A 425 -9.39 -20.25 -3.78
CA TRP A 425 -8.34 -19.23 -3.84
C TRP A 425 -7.24 -19.48 -2.80
N VAL A 426 -7.61 -19.78 -1.54
CA VAL A 426 -6.63 -20.11 -0.48
C VAL A 426 -5.80 -21.33 -0.87
N ARG A 427 -6.44 -22.38 -1.41
CA ARG A 427 -5.73 -23.56 -1.91
C ARG A 427 -4.68 -23.18 -2.94
N GLU A 428 -5.06 -22.39 -3.94
CA GLU A 428 -4.16 -21.95 -5.01
C GLU A 428 -2.97 -21.11 -4.50
N ARG A 429 -3.14 -20.40 -3.37
CA ARG A 429 -2.06 -19.62 -2.74
C ARG A 429 -1.15 -20.49 -1.90
N LEU A 430 -1.70 -21.34 -1.03
CA LEU A 430 -0.91 -22.23 -0.17
C LEU A 430 -0.15 -23.33 -0.95
N THR A 431 -0.53 -23.59 -2.20
CA THR A 431 0.19 -24.55 -3.07
C THR A 431 1.20 -23.90 -4.02
N GLN A 432 1.49 -22.60 -3.87
CA GLN A 432 2.56 -21.97 -4.65
C GLN A 432 3.93 -22.56 -4.29
N PRO A 433 4.89 -22.59 -5.23
CA PRO A 433 6.25 -23.02 -4.95
C PRO A 433 6.98 -22.00 -4.05
N ASP A 434 8.24 -22.30 -3.72
CA ASP A 434 9.16 -21.43 -2.99
C ASP A 434 8.82 -21.24 -1.50
N ALA A 435 8.29 -22.31 -0.87
CA ALA A 435 8.06 -22.42 0.56
C ALA A 435 8.36 -23.85 1.04
N ASP A 436 9.12 -24.00 2.12
CA ASP A 436 9.61 -25.32 2.59
C ASP A 436 8.69 -25.99 3.62
N THR A 437 8.02 -25.19 4.45
CA THR A 437 7.11 -25.68 5.49
C THR A 437 5.70 -25.14 5.29
N TYR A 438 4.73 -25.74 5.98
CA TYR A 438 3.36 -25.22 5.95
C TYR A 438 3.26 -23.77 6.43
N LEU A 439 4.02 -23.37 7.47
CA LEU A 439 4.01 -21.98 7.91
C LEU A 439 4.71 -21.03 6.94
N ASP A 440 5.62 -21.54 6.09
CA ASP A 440 6.20 -20.73 5.02
C ASP A 440 5.23 -20.54 3.84
N GLN A 441 4.25 -21.44 3.70
CA GLN A 441 3.18 -21.36 2.68
C GLN A 441 2.06 -20.39 3.07
N VAL A 442 1.74 -20.34 4.37
CA VAL A 442 0.72 -19.45 4.99
C VAL A 442 1.24 -18.02 5.03
#